data_AF-A0A7W6MIW6-F1
#
_entry.id   AF-A0A7W6MIW6-F1
#
_cell.length_a   1.000
_cell.length_b   1.000
_cell.length_c   1.000
_cell.angle_alpha   90.00
_cell.angle_beta   90.00
_cell.angle_gamma   90.00
#
_symmetry.space_group_name_H-M   'P 1'
#
loop_
_entity.id
_entity.type
_entity.pdbx_description
1 polymer ?
#
loop_
_entity_poly.entity_id
_entity_poly.type
_entity_poly.pdbx_seq_one_letter_code
_entity_poly.pdbx_strand_id
1 'polypeptide(L)' 'MPGAISRVFVSPGQAINADDVLVSTEAMKVETAIHAEENGTIAEVLVKAGDQIDAKDLLVTIAAGSA' A
#
# COMPACT_ATOMS: atom_id res chain seq x y z
N MET A 1 -7.52 -8.04 12.29
CA MET A 1 -6.82 -9.30 11.96
C MET A 1 -5.36 -8.92 11.84
N PRO A 2 -4.51 -9.30 12.80
CA PRO A 2 -3.12 -8.89 12.77
C PRO A 2 -2.43 -9.53 11.57
N GLY A 3 -1.86 -8.68 10.72
CA GLY A 3 -1.08 -9.07 9.56
C GLY A 3 0.31 -8.42 9.62
N ALA A 4 1.13 -8.70 8.63
CA ALA A 4 2.39 -8.02 8.43
C ALA A 4 2.51 -7.57 6.97
N ILE A 5 3.29 -6.51 6.72
CA ILE A 5 3.64 -6.14 5.35
C ILE A 5 4.61 -7.19 4.80
N SER A 6 4.17 -7.95 3.79
CA SER A 6 5.02 -8.87 3.03
C SER A 6 6.00 -8.06 2.19
N ARG A 7 5.50 -7.08 1.43
CA ARG A 7 6.31 -6.27 0.53
C ARG A 7 5.67 -4.92 0.22
N VAL A 8 6.50 -3.90 0.04
CA VAL A 8 6.11 -2.59 -0.51
C VAL A 8 6.64 -2.49 -1.94
N PHE A 9 5.77 -2.19 -2.89
CA PHE A 9 6.11 -2.09 -4.32
C PHE A 9 6.32 -0.65 -4.78
N VAL A 10 5.91 0.32 -3.96
CA VAL A 10 5.91 1.74 -4.30
C VAL A 10 6.80 2.57 -3.37
N SER A 11 7.21 3.74 -3.84
CA SER A 11 7.99 4.71 -3.06
C SER A 11 7.33 6.09 -3.07
N PRO A 12 7.54 6.94 -2.04
CA PRO A 12 7.10 8.33 -2.05
C PRO A 12 7.58 9.07 -3.30
N GLY A 13 6.68 9.80 -3.95
CA GLY A 13 6.93 10.51 -5.21
C GLY A 13 6.79 9.65 -6.48
N GLN A 14 6.49 8.35 -6.36
CA GLN A 14 6.26 7.48 -7.52
C GLN A 14 4.86 7.72 -8.11
N ALA A 15 4.79 7.82 -9.44
CA ALA A 15 3.51 7.82 -10.16
C ALA A 15 2.94 6.41 -10.24
N ILE A 16 1.64 6.27 -10.01
CA ILE A 16 0.89 5.02 -10.02
C ILE A 16 -0.36 5.15 -10.90
N ASN A 17 -0.84 4.01 -11.40
CA ASN A 17 -2.10 3.93 -12.14
C ASN A 17 -3.17 3.23 -11.30
N ALA A 18 -4.44 3.35 -11.69
CA ALA A 18 -5.48 2.48 -11.15
C ALA A 18 -5.12 1.00 -11.35
N ASP A 19 -5.51 0.15 -10.40
CA ASP A 19 -5.17 -1.29 -10.33
C ASP A 19 -3.68 -1.60 -10.07
N ASP A 20 -2.80 -0.60 -9.95
CA ASP A 20 -1.38 -0.84 -9.69
C ASP A 20 -1.15 -1.33 -8.25
N VAL A 21 -0.24 -2.30 -8.07
CA VAL A 21 -0.02 -2.92 -6.76
C VAL A 21 0.83 -2.00 -5.89
N LEU A 22 0.29 -1.62 -4.72
CA LEU A 22 0.94 -0.73 -3.78
C LEU A 22 1.76 -1.51 -2.76
N VAL A 23 1.09 -2.40 -2.04
CA VAL A 23 1.64 -3.18 -0.94
C VAL A 23 1.01 -4.58 -0.92
N SER A 24 1.80 -5.58 -0.55
CA SER A 24 1.28 -6.90 -0.20
C SER A 24 1.36 -7.10 1.29
N THR A 25 0.26 -7.57 1.86
CA THR A 25 0.14 -7.92 3.28
C THR A 25 0.02 -9.42 3.41
N GLU A 26 0.60 -10.00 4.46
CA GLU A 26 0.45 -11.41 4.79
C GLU A 26 -0.29 -11.54 6.12
N ALA A 27 -1.36 -12.31 6.14
CA ALA A 27 -2.08 -12.67 7.35
C ALA A 27 -2.43 -14.16 7.30
N MET A 28 -2.03 -14.92 8.32
CA MET A 28 -2.37 -16.35 8.47
C MET A 28 -2.05 -17.22 7.23
N LYS A 29 -0.87 -17.02 6.61
CA LYS A 29 -0.42 -17.69 5.36
C LYS A 29 -1.21 -17.32 4.10
N VAL A 30 -2.00 -16.25 4.16
CA VAL A 30 -2.69 -15.69 3.00
C VAL A 30 -2.05 -14.35 2.68
N GLU A 31 -1.54 -14.21 1.46
CA GLU A 31 -1.06 -12.94 0.96
C GLU A 31 -2.21 -12.19 0.29
N THR A 32 -2.39 -10.91 0.64
CA THR A 32 -3.39 -10.01 0.07
C THR A 32 -2.67 -8.78 -0.49
N ALA A 33 -2.76 -8.60 -1.81
CA ALA A 33 -2.27 -7.41 -2.48
C ALA A 33 -3.28 -6.26 -2.38
N ILE A 34 -2.79 -5.06 -2.10
CA ILE A 34 -3.56 -3.83 -2.10
C ILE A 34 -3.22 -3.05 -3.36
N HIS A 35 -4.25 -2.71 -4.12
CA HIS A 35 -4.16 -2.03 -5.39
C HIS A 35 -4.61 -0.58 -5.24
N ALA A 36 -4.09 0.30 -6.10
CA ALA A 36 -4.55 1.67 -6.18
C ALA A 36 -5.96 1.75 -6.76
N GLU A 37 -6.82 2.55 -6.13
CA GLU A 37 -8.19 2.81 -6.62
C GLU A 37 -8.17 3.71 -7.87
N GLU A 38 -7.19 4.62 -7.95
CA GLU A 38 -7.07 5.59 -9.04
C GLU A 38 -5.60 5.90 -9.37
N ASN A 39 -5.39 6.51 -10.53
CA ASN A 39 -4.09 7.03 -10.92
C ASN A 39 -3.72 8.26 -10.09
N GLY A 40 -2.45 8.35 -9.67
CA GLY A 40 -1.99 9.43 -8.83
C GLY A 40 -0.49 9.37 -8.57
N THR A 41 -0.05 10.06 -7.53
CA THR A 41 1.34 10.00 -7.06
C THR A 41 1.35 9.61 -5.60
N ILE A 42 2.24 8.70 -5.20
CA ILE A 42 2.40 8.32 -3.80
C ILE A 42 2.89 9.52 -3.02
N ALA A 43 2.07 10.01 -2.08
CA ALA A 43 2.45 11.11 -1.22
C ALA A 43 3.41 10.61 -0.14
N GLU A 44 3.00 9.59 0.61
CA GLU A 44 3.77 9.01 1.70
C GLU A 44 3.49 7.52 1.84
N VAL A 45 4.52 6.77 2.24
CA VAL A 45 4.43 5.35 2.59
C VAL A 45 4.73 5.26 4.08
N LEU A 46 3.73 4.87 4.87
CA LEU A 46 3.85 4.84 6.34
C LEU A 46 4.35 3.50 6.88
N VAL A 47 4.51 2.50 5.99
CA VAL A 47 4.84 1.13 6.36
C VAL A 47 6.04 0.58 5.58
N LYS A 48 6.69 -0.43 6.15
CA LYS A 48 7.84 -1.12 5.55
C LYS A 48 7.63 -2.63 5.59
N ALA A 49 8.34 -3.36 4.73
CA ALA A 49 8.33 -4.81 4.75
C ALA A 49 8.73 -5.34 6.15
N GLY A 50 7.90 -6.23 6.70
CA GLY A 50 8.02 -6.77 8.05
C GLY A 50 7.27 -6.01 9.14
N ASP A 51 6.72 -4.81 8.86
CA ASP A 51 5.92 -4.09 9.86
C ASP A 51 4.62 -4.85 10.16
N GLN A 52 4.29 -4.93 11.45
CA GLN A 52 3.01 -5.46 11.90
C GLN A 52 1.93 -4.40 11.68
N ILE A 53 0.80 -4.83 11.13
CA ILE A 53 -0.35 -3.98 10.84
C ILE A 53 -1.63 -4.61 11.39
N ASP A 54 -2.54 -3.75 11.80
CA ASP A 54 -3.90 -4.12 12.17
C ASP A 54 -4.91 -3.72 11.11
N ALA A 55 -6.13 -4.24 11.28
CA ALA A 55 -7.23 -3.83 10.42
C ALA A 55 -7.51 -2.35 10.61
N LYS A 56 -7.61 -1.61 9.50
CA LYS A 56 -7.85 -0.15 9.42
C LYS A 56 -6.63 0.73 9.65
N ASP A 57 -5.43 0.16 9.76
CA ASP A 57 -4.21 0.96 9.77
C ASP A 57 -4.01 1.67 8.42
N LEU A 58 -3.49 2.89 8.49
CA LEU A 58 -3.14 3.67 7.31
C LEU A 58 -1.77 3.20 6.80
N LEU A 59 -1.73 2.71 5.56
CA LEU A 59 -0.52 2.12 4.98
C LEU A 59 0.21 3.10 4.05
N VAL A 60 -0.53 3.71 3.13
CA VAL A 60 -0.01 4.56 2.05
C VAL A 60 -1.02 5.67 1.80
N THR A 61 -0.54 6.88 1.54
CA THR A 61 -1.36 8.00 1.09
C THR A 61 -1.04 8.33 -0.35
N ILE A 62 -2.07 8.51 -1.16
CA ILE A 62 -1.96 8.89 -2.57
C ILE A 62 -2.39 10.35 -2.69
N ALA A 63 -1.57 11.17 -3.33
CA ALA A 63 -2.00 12.47 -3.82
C ALA A 63 -2.75 12.25 -5.15
N ALA A 64 -4.06 12.49 -5.14
CA ALA A 64 -4.86 12.50 -6.35
C ALA A 64 -4.25 13.52 -7.33
N GLY A 65 -3.97 13.08 -8.55
CA GLY A 65 -3.61 13.99 -9.62
C GLY A 65 -4.85 14.79 -9.97
N SER A 66 -4.95 16.01 -9.44
CA SER A 66 -6.08 16.90 -9.60
C SER A 66 -6.60 16.91 -11.05
N ALA A 67 -7.86 16.52 -11.23
CA ALA A 67 -8.68 17.01 -12.32
C ALA A 67 -9.37 18.31 -11.86
#